data_AF-A0A7C5H5W2-F1
#
_entry.id   AF-A0A7C5H5W2-F1
#
_cell.length_a   1.000
_cell.length_b   1.000
_cell.length_c   1.000
_cell.angle_alpha   90.00
_cell.angle_beta   90.00
_cell.angle_gamma   90.00
#
_symmetry.space_group_name_H-M   'P 1'
#
loop_
_entity.id
_entity.type
_entity.pdbx_description
1 polymer ?
#
loop_
_entity_poly.entity_id
_entity_poly.type
_entity_poly.pdbx_seq_one_letter_code
_entity_poly.pdbx_strand_id
1 'polypeptide(L)'
;MSKNRLDIDSERLKRLLCSLIDIYSPSGKEQEVSDFVEQYLKGYGLPVKRQPVDDTRYNLVVFPEGEEEAEVCFVGHLDTVTAHDLRTSAPQRKMAPSSVWAAPI
;
A
#
# COMPACT_ATOMS: atom_id res chain seq x y z
N MET A 1 -15.78 22.43 -25.81
CA MET A 1 -15.72 22.20 -24.34
C MET A 1 -15.41 20.73 -24.11
N SER A 2 -14.14 20.33 -24.07
CA SER A 2 -13.75 18.94 -23.76
C SER A 2 -13.04 18.94 -22.42
N LYS A 3 -13.75 18.54 -21.37
CA LYS A 3 -13.20 18.35 -20.04
C LYS A 3 -13.62 16.96 -19.59
N ASN A 4 -12.82 15.94 -19.91
CA ASN A 4 -12.93 14.65 -19.24
C ASN A 4 -11.67 13.77 -19.38
N ARG A 5 -10.48 14.34 -19.14
CA ARG A 5 -9.40 13.52 -18.59
C ARG A 5 -9.62 13.53 -17.09
N LEU A 6 -9.97 12.38 -16.52
CA LEU A 6 -9.88 12.19 -15.07
C LEU A 6 -8.49 12.67 -14.67
N ASP A 7 -8.43 13.76 -13.91
CA ASP A 7 -7.16 14.38 -13.58
C ASP A 7 -6.51 13.52 -12.50
N ILE A 8 -5.59 12.65 -12.93
CA ILE A 8 -4.91 11.72 -12.04
C ILE A 8 -3.88 12.51 -11.23
N ASP A 9 -4.10 12.62 -9.92
CA ASP A 9 -3.12 13.18 -8.99
C ASP A 9 -1.91 12.23 -8.87
N SER A 10 -0.89 12.53 -9.66
CA SER A 10 0.34 11.74 -9.74
C SER A 10 1.17 11.83 -8.45
N GLU A 11 1.12 12.97 -7.73
CA GLU A 11 1.84 13.14 -6.48
C GLU A 11 1.20 12.32 -5.36
N ARG A 12 -0.13 12.27 -5.30
CA ARG A 12 -0.85 11.36 -4.39
C ARG A 12 -0.50 9.90 -4.67
N LEU A 13 -0.49 9.48 -5.94
CA LEU A 13 -0.13 8.10 -6.31
C LEU A 13 1.31 7.76 -5.94
N LYS A 14 2.25 8.67 -6.19
CA LYS A 14 3.65 8.48 -5.82
C LYS A 14 3.83 8.34 -4.30
N ARG A 15 3.14 9.18 -3.51
CA ARG A 15 3.14 9.07 -2.05
C ARG A 15 2.59 7.73 -1.58
N LEU A 16 1.45 7.30 -2.12
CA LEU A 16 0.87 5.99 -1.81
C LEU A 16 1.84 4.85 -2.15
N LEU A 17 2.43 4.88 -3.35
CA LEU A 17 3.38 3.85 -3.78
C LEU A 17 4.61 3.81 -2.87
N CYS A 18 5.18 4.95 -2.49
CA CYS A 18 6.29 4.99 -1.54
C CYS A 18 5.90 4.41 -0.19
N SER A 19 4.72 4.75 0.35
CA SER A 19 4.22 4.17 1.59
C SER A 19 4.06 2.65 1.52
N LEU A 20 3.61 2.11 0.38
CA LEU A 20 3.51 0.65 0.19
C LEU A 20 4.89 -0.02 0.08
N ILE A 21 5.84 0.60 -0.62
CA ILE A 21 7.21 0.09 -0.76
C ILE A 21 7.96 0.07 0.57
N ASP A 22 7.72 1.07 1.43
CA ASP A 22 8.38 1.17 2.73
C ASP A 22 7.90 0.07 3.72
N ILE A 23 6.85 -0.68 3.39
CA ILE A 23 6.32 -1.79 4.19
C ILE A 23 6.89 -3.14 3.69
N TYR A 24 7.50 -3.90 4.60
CA TYR A 24 8.06 -5.22 4.28
C TYR A 24 6.96 -6.28 4.19
N SER A 25 6.56 -6.65 2.97
CA SER A 25 5.43 -7.56 2.73
C SER A 25 5.74 -8.88 2.00
N PRO A 26 6.85 -9.61 2.22
CA PRO A 26 7.00 -10.89 1.52
C PRO A 26 5.87 -11.86 1.86
N SER A 27 5.64 -12.86 1.01
CA SER A 27 4.59 -13.86 1.24
C SER A 27 4.69 -14.47 2.66
N GLY A 28 3.58 -14.45 3.41
CA GLY A 28 3.51 -14.83 4.82
C GLY A 28 3.79 -13.70 5.84
N LYS A 29 4.08 -12.48 5.37
CA LYS A 29 4.32 -11.27 6.20
C LYS A 29 3.50 -10.08 5.72
N GLU A 30 2.34 -10.32 5.13
CA GLU A 30 1.51 -9.30 4.48
C GLU A 30 0.64 -8.50 5.47
N GLN A 31 0.61 -8.85 6.74
CA GLN A 31 -0.36 -8.28 7.69
C GLN A 31 -0.27 -6.75 7.79
N GLU A 32 0.94 -6.20 7.90
CA GLU A 32 1.13 -4.74 8.02
C GLU A 32 0.68 -3.99 6.76
N VAL A 33 0.99 -4.51 5.56
CA VAL A 33 0.56 -3.87 4.31
C VAL A 33 -0.96 -4.00 4.12
N SER A 34 -1.55 -5.11 4.52
CA SER A 34 -3.00 -5.32 4.49
C SER A 34 -3.73 -4.36 5.44
N ASP A 35 -3.22 -4.16 6.65
CA ASP A 35 -3.77 -3.18 7.60
C ASP A 35 -3.65 -1.74 7.06
N PHE A 36 -2.49 -1.40 6.46
CA PHE A 36 -2.27 -0.10 5.84
C PHE A 36 -3.26 0.17 4.70
N VAL A 37 -3.41 -0.79 3.76
CA VAL A 37 -4.30 -0.64 2.61
C VAL A 37 -5.76 -0.57 3.04
N GLU A 38 -6.18 -1.36 4.03
CA GLU A 38 -7.53 -1.29 4.57
C GLU A 38 -7.83 0.10 5.14
N GLN A 39 -6.95 0.64 5.98
CA GLN A 39 -7.10 1.98 6.55
C GLN A 39 -7.10 3.06 5.47
N TYR A 40 -6.20 2.94 4.49
CA TYR A 40 -6.13 3.87 3.37
C TYR A 40 -7.46 3.89 2.60
N LEU A 41 -7.98 2.74 2.19
CA LEU A 41 -9.24 2.63 1.45
C LEU A 41 -10.45 3.12 2.27
N LYS A 42 -10.53 2.76 3.56
CA LYS A 42 -11.56 3.28 4.47
C LYS A 42 -11.49 4.80 4.64
N GLY A 43 -10.29 5.37 4.61
CA GLY A 43 -10.09 6.83 4.61
C GLY A 43 -10.71 7.54 3.41
N TYR A 44 -10.94 6.83 2.30
CA TYR A 44 -11.69 7.32 1.13
C TYR A 44 -13.18 6.92 1.14
N GLY A 45 -13.68 6.35 2.24
CA GLY A 45 -15.08 5.96 2.39
C GLY A 45 -15.45 4.64 1.72
N LEU A 46 -14.48 3.81 1.33
CA LEU A 46 -14.77 2.52 0.69
C LEU A 46 -15.19 1.44 1.71
N PRO A 47 -16.20 0.61 1.42
CA PRO A 47 -16.70 -0.44 2.30
C PRO A 47 -15.79 -1.69 2.25
N VAL A 48 -14.57 -1.57 2.77
CA VAL A 48 -13.59 -2.66 2.77
C VAL A 48 -14.00 -3.79 3.71
N LYS A 49 -14.05 -5.01 3.18
CA LYS A 49 -14.27 -6.26 3.93
C LYS A 49 -12.98 -7.10 3.93
N ARG A 50 -12.63 -7.67 5.08
CA ARG A 50 -11.58 -8.71 5.17
C ARG A 50 -12.18 -10.05 4.78
N GLN A 51 -11.57 -10.74 3.84
CA GLN A 51 -11.91 -12.12 3.47
C GLN A 51 -10.81 -13.05 3.99
N PRO A 52 -11.05 -13.81 5.07
CA PRO A 52 -10.05 -14.74 5.60
C PRO A 52 -9.63 -15.78 4.55
N VAL A 53 -8.33 -16.04 4.46
CA VAL A 53 -7.75 -17.11 3.61
C VAL A 53 -7.25 -18.25 4.49
N ASP A 54 -6.52 -17.90 5.57
CA ASP A 54 -6.07 -18.81 6.62
C ASP A 54 -6.00 -18.06 7.97
N ASP A 55 -5.44 -18.69 9.01
CA ASP A 55 -5.37 -18.14 10.36
C ASP A 55 -4.61 -16.81 10.47
N THR A 56 -3.75 -16.52 9.49
CA THR A 56 -2.83 -15.36 9.51
C THR A 56 -3.01 -14.41 8.34
N ARG A 57 -3.67 -14.86 7.26
CA ARG A 57 -3.81 -14.10 6.01
C ARG A 57 -5.26 -13.87 5.63
N TYR A 58 -5.49 -12.72 5.03
CA TYR A 58 -6.78 -12.32 4.50
C TYR A 58 -6.60 -11.45 3.25
N ASN A 59 -7.60 -11.49 2.37
CA ASN A 59 -7.73 -10.55 1.28
C ASN A 59 -8.53 -9.34 1.73
N LEU A 60 -8.37 -8.23 1.00
CA LEU A 60 -9.25 -7.06 1.09
C LEU A 60 -10.18 -7.06 -0.11
N VAL A 61 -11.48 -7.04 0.14
CA VAL A 61 -12.51 -7.03 -0.91
C VAL A 61 -13.36 -5.77 -0.74
N VAL A 62 -13.61 -5.08 -1.84
CA VAL A 62 -14.46 -3.90 -1.89
C VAL A 62 -15.52 -4.15 -2.97
N PHE A 63 -16.78 -4.10 -2.56
CA PHE A 63 -17.92 -4.10 -3.46
C PHE A 63 -18.50 -2.68 -3.53
N PRO A 64 -19.21 -2.34 -4.62
CA PRO A 64 -20.09 -1.17 -4.63
C PRO A 64 -21.06 -1.20 -3.43
N GLU A 65 -21.44 -0.02 -2.96
CA GLU A 65 -22.31 0.09 -1.78
C GLU A 65 -23.66 -0.60 -2.04
N GLY A 66 -24.02 -1.55 -1.18
CA GLY A 66 -25.26 -2.32 -1.31
C GLY A 66 -25.20 -3.50 -2.28
N GLU A 67 -24.03 -3.78 -2.87
CA GLU A 67 -23.83 -4.92 -3.79
C GLU A 67 -22.97 -6.03 -3.16
N GLU A 68 -23.24 -7.27 -3.56
CA GLU A 68 -22.45 -8.46 -3.16
C GLU A 68 -21.84 -9.20 -4.35
N GLU A 69 -22.09 -8.71 -5.57
CA GLU A 69 -21.55 -9.26 -6.81
C GLU A 69 -20.94 -8.12 -7.64
N ALA A 70 -20.04 -8.45 -8.54
CA ALA A 70 -19.43 -7.48 -9.44
C ALA A 70 -19.19 -8.12 -10.81
N GLU A 71 -19.56 -7.42 -11.87
CA GLU A 71 -19.28 -7.84 -13.25
C GLU A 71 -17.81 -7.64 -13.63
N VAL A 72 -17.14 -6.67 -12.99
CA VAL A 72 -15.74 -6.31 -13.23
C VAL A 72 -15.01 -6.25 -11.90
N CYS A 73 -13.84 -6.89 -11.84
CA CYS A 73 -13.00 -6.92 -10.65
C CYS A 73 -11.59 -6.43 -10.96
N PHE A 74 -11.09 -5.50 -10.14
CA PHE A 74 -9.68 -5.10 -10.14
C PHE A 74 -8.93 -5.91 -9.10
N VAL A 75 -8.03 -6.78 -9.55
CA VAL A 75 -7.28 -7.70 -8.69
C VAL A 75 -5.80 -7.32 -8.69
N GLY A 76 -5.22 -7.24 -7.51
CA GLY A 76 -3.78 -7.05 -7.29
C GLY A 76 -3.32 -7.79 -6.05
N HIS A 77 -2.04 -8.14 -5.99
CA HIS A 77 -1.43 -8.78 -4.84
C HIS A 77 -0.67 -7.76 -3.99
N LEU A 78 -0.59 -7.99 -2.69
CA LEU A 78 0.15 -7.14 -1.74
C LEU A 78 1.49 -7.74 -1.34
N ASP A 79 1.64 -9.05 -1.51
CA ASP A 79 2.86 -9.73 -1.17
C ASP A 79 3.97 -9.45 -2.17
N THR A 80 5.20 -9.50 -1.68
CA THR A 80 6.41 -9.37 -2.48
C THR A 80 7.22 -10.67 -2.44
N VAL A 81 8.15 -10.82 -3.37
CA VAL A 81 9.15 -11.88 -3.29
C VAL A 81 10.31 -11.40 -2.44
N THR A 82 10.83 -12.27 -1.57
CA THR A 82 12.00 -11.91 -0.77
C THR A 82 13.18 -11.61 -1.67
N ALA A 83 13.87 -10.54 -1.31
CA ALA A 83 15.13 -10.17 -1.88
C ALA A 83 16.23 -11.14 -1.42
N HIS A 84 16.35 -12.31 -2.05
CA HIS A 84 17.45 -13.22 -1.73
C HIS A 84 18.84 -12.62 -2.04
N ASP A 85 18.92 -11.46 -2.72
CA ASP A 85 20.18 -10.77 -3.08
C ASP A 85 20.11 -9.23 -3.30
N LEU A 86 19.19 -8.46 -2.68
CA LEU A 86 19.11 -6.99 -2.93
C LEU A 86 20.20 -6.14 -2.26
N ARG A 87 21.31 -6.72 -1.79
CA ARG A 87 22.44 -5.91 -1.29
C ARG A 87 23.07 -5.05 -2.39
N THR A 88 22.76 -5.31 -3.67
CA THR A 88 23.42 -4.68 -4.83
C THR A 88 22.50 -3.89 -5.78
N SER A 89 21.16 -3.95 -5.70
CA SER A 89 20.30 -3.39 -6.76
C SER A 89 19.08 -2.56 -6.34
N ALA A 90 18.71 -2.48 -5.05
CA ALA A 90 17.65 -1.56 -4.63
C ALA A 90 18.20 -0.12 -4.51
N PRO A 91 17.57 0.90 -5.13
CA PRO A 91 17.96 2.29 -4.93
C PRO A 91 17.74 2.67 -3.46
N GLN A 92 18.85 2.78 -2.73
CA GLN A 92 18.83 3.23 -1.34
C GLN A 92 18.52 4.72 -1.31
N ARG A 93 17.41 5.09 -0.66
CA ARG A 93 17.12 6.47 -0.30
C ARG A 93 18.24 6.92 0.64
N LYS A 94 19.09 7.86 0.19
CA LYS A 94 20.09 8.48 1.06
C LYS A 94 19.35 9.13 2.23
N MET A 95 19.44 8.53 3.41
CA MET A 95 19.07 9.20 4.65
C MET A 95 20.00 10.42 4.80
N ALA A 96 19.42 11.61 4.90
CA ALA A 96 20.19 12.77 5.34
C ALA A 96 20.73 12.49 6.75
N PRO A 97 22.01 12.75 7.04
CA PRO A 97 22.58 12.42 8.34
C PRO A 97 21.91 13.24 9.44
N SER A 98 21.27 12.55 10.38
CA SER A 98 20.80 13.11 11.64
C SER A 98 21.96 13.20 12.63
N SER A 99 22.68 14.31 12.62
CA SER A 99 23.53 14.84 13.72
C SER A 99 24.06 16.18 13.20
N VAL A 100 23.96 17.33 13.84
CA VAL A 100 24.42 17.81 15.15
C VAL A 100 23.71 19.17 15.27
N TRP A 101 23.03 19.56 16.36
CA TRP A 101 23.62 20.10 17.59
C TRP A 101 22.65 19.88 18.76
N ALA A 102 23.02 18.98 19.66
CA ALA A 102 22.70 19.13 21.06
C ALA A 102 23.63 20.23 21.60
N ALA A 103 23.06 21.32 22.10
CA ALA A 103 23.77 22.29 22.92
C ALA A 103 23.49 21.97 24.39
N PRO A 104 24.51 21.69 25.22
CA PRO A 104 24.42 21.91 26.64
C PRO A 104 25.29 23.10 27.05
N ILE A 105 24.61 24.06 27.69
CA ILE A 105 25.06 25.09 28.66
C ILE A 105 26.33 25.88 28.33
#